data_AF-A0A2M7JNJ2-F1
#
_entry.id   AF-A0A2M7JNJ2-F1
#
_cell.length_a   1.000
_cell.length_b   1.000
_cell.length_c   1.000
_cell.angle_alpha   90.00
_cell.angle_beta   90.00
_cell.angle_gamma   90.00
#
_symmetry.space_group_name_H-M   'P 1'
#
loop_
_entity.id
_entity.type
_entity.pdbx_description
1 polymer ?
#
loop_
_entity_poly.entity_id
_entity_poly.type
_entity_poly.pdbx_seq_one_letter_code
_entity_poly.pdbx_strand_id
1 'polypeptide(L)'
;MNANLFGIKRLSLIISSVMLFLVFGCASAPKEFDAKITGPQLIVEPDTITLGVANLLKKPIIFKGKGFKPGDSVFVSLLGVEKGGQKMDIALADAEVDPTGGFAASVAKLSKITELLRAEIGRNEKMEDTVVVSKPPIPTGTYTARAVSMESNLKAETAFCIKDPSAGD
;
A
#
# COMPACT_ATOMS: atom_id res chain seq x y z
N MET A 1 30.03 4.07 55.58
CA MET A 1 28.72 4.10 54.88
C MET A 1 28.48 5.49 54.33
N ASN A 2 28.20 5.55 53.02
CA ASN A 2 27.43 6.55 52.27
C ASN A 2 27.82 8.04 52.35
N ALA A 3 28.35 8.57 51.23
CA ALA A 3 27.79 9.75 50.56
C ALA A 3 28.42 9.96 49.16
N ASN A 4 28.08 9.12 48.19
CA ASN A 4 28.23 9.43 46.76
C ASN A 4 26.96 8.98 46.05
N LEU A 5 25.84 9.66 46.35
CA LEU A 5 24.51 9.29 45.83
C LEU A 5 23.70 10.49 45.36
N PHE A 6 24.37 11.57 44.91
CA PHE A 6 23.67 12.75 44.39
C PHE A 6 23.97 13.06 42.91
N GLY A 7 25.05 12.51 42.34
CA GLY A 7 25.45 12.80 40.95
C GLY A 7 24.80 11.94 39.86
N ILE A 8 24.30 10.75 40.19
CA ILE A 8 23.89 9.75 39.17
C ILE A 8 22.41 9.93 38.77
N LYS A 9 21.56 10.46 39.67
CA LYS A 9 20.11 10.57 39.42
C LYS A 9 19.69 11.70 38.48
N ARG A 10 20.53 12.71 38.24
CA ARG A 10 20.19 13.81 37.32
C ARG A 10 20.68 13.63 35.90
N LEU A 11 21.69 12.79 35.68
CA LEU A 11 22.25 12.55 34.35
C LEU A 11 21.43 11.52 33.54
N SER A 12 20.73 10.61 34.23
CA SER A 12 19.91 9.58 33.57
C SER A 12 18.57 10.09 33.04
N LEU A 13 18.09 11.25 33.52
CA LEU A 13 16.79 11.79 33.10
C LEU A 13 16.86 12.57 31.78
N ILE A 14 18.03 13.10 31.43
CA ILE A 14 18.24 13.90 30.21
C ILE A 14 18.49 13.01 28.99
N ILE A 15 19.09 11.83 29.19
CA ILE A 15 19.38 10.86 28.11
C ILE A 15 18.11 10.13 27.65
N SER A 16 17.04 10.09 28.45
CA SER A 16 15.77 9.47 28.08
C SER A 16 14.88 10.34 27.15
N SER A 17 15.22 11.61 26.93
CA SER A 17 14.36 12.56 26.19
C SER A 17 14.76 12.75 24.72
N VAL A 18 15.86 12.15 24.25
CA VAL A 18 16.41 12.38 22.89
C VAL A 18 16.07 11.23 21.92
N MET A 19 15.47 10.14 22.39
CA MET A 19 15.30 8.91 21.60
C MET A 19 13.83 8.59 21.26
N LEU A 20 13.03 9.61 20.96
CA LEU A 20 11.61 9.42 20.58
C LEU A 20 11.14 10.28 19.41
N PHE A 21 12.02 10.55 18.44
CA PHE A 21 11.63 11.24 17.18
C PHE A 21 12.20 10.56 15.92
N LEU A 22 12.31 9.23 15.91
CA LEU A 22 12.35 8.48 14.65
C LEU A 22 10.92 8.20 14.18
N VAL A 23 10.18 9.27 13.91
CA VAL A 23 8.94 9.16 13.14
C VAL A 23 9.39 8.84 11.72
N PHE A 24 9.25 7.59 11.29
CA PHE A 24 9.41 7.20 9.89
C PHE A 24 8.37 7.96 9.07
N GLY A 25 8.74 9.16 8.63
CA GLY A 25 7.99 9.95 7.68
C GLY A 25 7.91 9.17 6.37
N CYS A 26 6.77 8.56 6.12
CA CYS A 26 6.49 7.84 4.89
C CYS A 26 6.11 8.85 3.79
N ALA A 27 7.13 9.60 3.34
CA ALA A 27 7.12 10.44 2.15
C ALA A 27 8.32 10.01 1.31
N SER A 28 8.09 9.09 0.38
CA SER A 28 9.12 8.57 -0.52
C SER A 28 9.14 9.37 -1.81
N ALA A 29 10.33 9.57 -2.38
CA ALA A 29 10.47 10.00 -3.77
C ALA A 29 9.78 9.00 -4.73
N PRO A 30 9.41 9.41 -5.96
CA PRO A 30 8.92 8.46 -6.96
C PRO A 30 9.87 7.26 -7.07
N LYS A 31 9.33 6.05 -6.94
CA LYS A 31 10.13 4.83 -7.02
C LYS A 31 10.51 4.56 -8.47
N GLU A 32 11.78 4.27 -8.69
CA GLU A 32 12.29 3.81 -9.99
C GLU A 32 12.71 2.35 -9.91
N PHE A 33 12.79 1.67 -11.06
CA PHE A 33 13.33 0.32 -11.14
C PHE A 33 14.84 0.32 -10.90
N ASP A 34 15.33 -0.66 -10.15
CA ASP A 34 16.77 -0.81 -9.93
C ASP A 34 17.42 -1.44 -11.17
N ALA A 35 18.28 -0.68 -11.85
CA ALA A 35 19.02 -1.14 -13.02
C ALA A 35 19.98 -2.31 -12.74
N LYS A 36 20.33 -2.56 -11.46
CA LYS A 36 21.21 -3.66 -11.04
C LYS A 36 20.46 -4.98 -10.91
N ILE A 37 19.13 -4.97 -10.83
CA ILE A 37 18.32 -6.18 -10.69
C ILE A 37 17.95 -6.72 -12.07
N THR A 38 18.53 -7.87 -12.41
CA THR A 38 18.17 -8.64 -13.61
C THR A 38 17.04 -9.62 -13.25
N GLY A 39 15.80 -9.25 -13.55
CA GLY A 39 14.63 -10.10 -13.27
C GLY A 39 13.35 -9.28 -13.09
N PRO A 40 12.22 -9.95 -12.76
CA PRO A 40 10.96 -9.29 -12.50
C PRO A 40 11.07 -8.29 -11.34
N GLN A 41 10.57 -7.08 -11.56
CA GLN A 41 10.51 -6.00 -10.58
C GLN A 41 9.12 -5.39 -10.55
N LEU A 42 8.71 -4.91 -9.38
CA LEU A 42 7.44 -4.24 -9.17
C LEU A 42 7.64 -2.95 -8.37
N ILE A 43 7.01 -1.88 -8.81
CA ILE A 43 6.87 -0.63 -8.06
C ILE A 43 5.41 -0.18 -8.08
N VAL A 44 5.06 0.74 -7.19
CA VAL A 44 3.70 1.29 -7.09
C VAL A 44 3.77 2.80 -6.91
N GLU A 45 2.87 3.50 -7.60
CA GLU A 45 2.73 4.96 -7.57
C GLU A 45 1.28 5.36 -7.32
N PRO A 46 0.99 6.16 -6.27
CA PRO A 46 1.89 6.46 -5.16
C PRO A 46 2.17 5.20 -4.32
N ASP A 47 3.30 5.16 -3.63
CA ASP A 47 3.63 4.03 -2.73
C ASP A 47 2.90 4.09 -1.38
N THR A 48 2.18 5.19 -1.15
CA THR A 48 1.42 5.49 0.05
C THR A 48 0.08 6.08 -0.32
N ILE A 49 -0.99 5.54 0.26
CA ILE A 49 -2.36 6.06 0.10
C ILE A 49 -3.03 6.31 1.45
N THR A 50 -4.08 7.12 1.46
CA THR A 50 -5.01 7.26 2.59
C THR A 50 -6.36 6.62 2.24
N LEU A 51 -7.05 6.08 3.23
CA LEU A 51 -8.36 5.43 3.07
C LEU A 51 -9.54 6.43 3.05
N GLY A 52 -9.25 7.71 2.81
CA GLY A 52 -10.25 8.75 2.58
C GLY A 52 -11.04 8.53 1.29
N VAL A 53 -12.37 8.46 1.35
CA VAL A 53 -13.22 8.10 0.19
C VAL A 53 -12.99 9.02 -1.00
N ALA A 54 -13.05 10.35 -0.81
CA ALA A 54 -12.91 11.27 -1.94
C ALA A 54 -11.50 11.22 -2.54
N ASN A 55 -10.48 11.15 -1.68
CA ASN A 55 -9.09 11.17 -2.08
C ASN A 55 -8.67 9.89 -2.80
N LEU A 56 -9.02 8.72 -2.23
CA LEU A 56 -8.71 7.41 -2.78
C LEU A 56 -9.31 7.21 -4.17
N LEU A 57 -10.54 7.67 -4.39
CA LEU A 57 -11.23 7.50 -5.67
C LEU A 57 -10.72 8.47 -6.75
N LYS A 58 -10.24 9.65 -6.37
CA LYS A 58 -9.67 10.63 -7.32
C LYS A 58 -8.23 10.34 -7.71
N LYS A 59 -7.40 9.83 -6.79
CA LYS A 59 -5.98 9.59 -7.05
C LYS A 59 -5.75 8.26 -7.77
N PRO A 60 -5.00 8.21 -8.87
CA PRO A 60 -4.62 6.94 -9.48
C PRO A 60 -3.71 6.14 -8.55
N ILE A 61 -3.82 4.82 -8.59
CA ILE A 61 -2.86 3.88 -7.99
C ILE A 61 -2.43 2.96 -9.13
N ILE A 62 -1.16 2.98 -9.47
CA ILE A 62 -0.62 2.26 -10.62
C ILE A 62 0.54 1.40 -10.15
N PHE A 63 0.43 0.10 -10.40
CA PHE A 63 1.54 -0.84 -10.25
C PHE A 63 2.27 -0.94 -11.59
N LYS A 64 3.59 -0.70 -11.58
CA LYS A 64 4.42 -0.84 -12.78
C LYS A 64 5.35 -2.02 -12.61
N GLY A 65 5.40 -2.88 -13.63
CA GLY A 65 6.31 -4.01 -13.68
C GLY A 65 7.37 -3.88 -14.77
N LYS A 66 8.49 -4.56 -14.57
CA LYS A 66 9.57 -4.72 -15.56
C LYS A 66 10.19 -6.10 -15.43
N GLY A 67 10.69 -6.66 -16.54
CA GLY A 67 11.39 -7.94 -16.55
C GLY A 67 10.45 -9.16 -16.53
N PHE A 68 9.20 -8.96 -16.95
CA PHE A 68 8.22 -10.03 -17.14
C PHE A 68 8.26 -10.57 -18.58
N LYS A 69 7.66 -11.74 -18.81
CA LYS A 69 7.58 -12.35 -20.14
C LYS A 69 6.60 -11.55 -21.02
N PRO A 70 7.02 -11.02 -22.18
CA PRO A 70 6.12 -10.34 -23.11
C PRO A 70 4.93 -11.20 -23.53
N GLY A 71 3.75 -10.58 -23.65
CA GLY A 71 2.49 -11.23 -24.02
C GLY A 71 1.87 -12.11 -22.91
N ASP A 72 2.48 -12.18 -21.73
CA ASP A 72 1.86 -12.78 -20.54
C ASP A 72 0.84 -11.81 -19.93
N SER A 73 0.05 -12.28 -18.98
CA SER A 73 -0.85 -11.47 -18.16
C SER A 73 -0.44 -11.54 -16.70
N VAL A 74 -0.61 -10.45 -15.96
CA VAL A 74 -0.24 -10.37 -14.55
C VAL A 74 -1.44 -10.01 -13.68
N PHE A 75 -1.52 -10.61 -12.50
CA PHE A 75 -2.38 -10.14 -11.42
C PHE A 75 -1.53 -9.52 -10.32
N VAL A 76 -1.95 -8.37 -9.82
CA VAL A 76 -1.37 -7.72 -8.65
C VAL A 76 -2.31 -7.89 -7.45
N SER A 77 -1.80 -8.53 -6.40
CA SER A 77 -2.53 -8.77 -5.16
C SER A 77 -1.87 -8.11 -3.96
N LEU A 78 -2.66 -7.67 -2.99
CA LEU A 78 -2.20 -7.28 -1.66
C LEU A 78 -2.22 -8.50 -0.75
N LEU A 79 -1.08 -8.83 -0.14
CA LEU A 79 -0.94 -10.07 0.62
C LEU A 79 -1.40 -9.93 2.07
N GLY A 80 -2.01 -11.00 2.59
CA GLY A 80 -2.26 -11.16 4.02
C GLY A 80 -3.22 -10.13 4.64
N VAL A 81 -4.17 -9.64 3.86
CA VAL A 81 -5.18 -8.67 4.31
C VAL A 81 -6.21 -9.36 5.21
N GLU A 82 -6.48 -8.77 6.37
CA GLU A 82 -7.41 -9.34 7.35
C GLU A 82 -8.87 -9.04 7.00
N LYS A 83 -9.57 -9.97 6.34
CA LYS A 83 -10.99 -9.85 5.92
C LYS A 83 -11.82 -10.92 6.63
N GLY A 84 -12.81 -10.49 7.43
CA GLY A 84 -13.72 -11.41 8.13
C GLY A 84 -13.02 -12.30 9.18
N GLY A 85 -11.97 -11.80 9.84
CA GLY A 85 -11.20 -12.55 10.85
C GLY A 85 -10.18 -13.54 10.28
N GLN A 86 -9.98 -13.54 8.96
CA GLN A 86 -8.98 -14.38 8.28
C GLN A 86 -8.04 -13.52 7.45
N LYS A 87 -6.79 -13.97 7.30
CA LYS A 87 -5.84 -13.36 6.37
C LYS A 87 -6.01 -13.96 4.99
N MET A 88 -6.19 -13.11 3.98
CA MET A 88 -6.29 -13.52 2.59
C MET A 88 -5.63 -12.50 1.67
N ASP A 89 -5.21 -12.98 0.51
CA ASP A 89 -4.67 -12.13 -0.54
C ASP A 89 -5.85 -11.55 -1.35
N ILE A 90 -5.82 -10.24 -1.59
CA ILE A 90 -6.86 -9.54 -2.36
C ILE A 90 -6.29 -9.07 -3.70
N ALA A 91 -6.94 -9.43 -4.81
CA ALA A 91 -6.56 -8.92 -6.12
C ALA A 91 -6.97 -7.44 -6.26
N LEU A 92 -6.04 -6.59 -6.70
CA LEU A 92 -6.27 -5.16 -6.85
C LEU A 92 -6.30 -4.70 -8.31
N ALA A 93 -5.46 -5.29 -9.14
CA ALA A 93 -5.29 -4.89 -10.54
C ALA A 93 -4.76 -6.05 -11.38
N ASP A 94 -4.91 -5.92 -12.68
CA ASP A 94 -4.36 -6.80 -13.70
C ASP A 94 -3.87 -5.98 -14.91
N ALA A 95 -2.97 -6.58 -15.69
CA ALA A 95 -2.48 -5.99 -16.93
C ALA A 95 -1.86 -7.06 -17.86
N GLU A 96 -1.81 -6.75 -19.14
CA GLU A 96 -0.99 -7.48 -20.11
C GLU A 96 0.46 -6.98 -20.08
N VAL A 97 1.42 -7.88 -20.27
CA VAL A 97 2.84 -7.55 -20.36
C VAL A 97 3.18 -7.16 -21.80
N ASP A 98 3.71 -5.95 -21.95
CA ASP A 98 4.08 -5.38 -23.25
C ASP A 98 5.30 -6.08 -23.90
N PRO A 99 5.59 -5.81 -25.18
CA PRO A 99 6.74 -6.38 -25.89
C PRO A 99 8.11 -6.12 -25.25
N THR A 100 8.23 -5.12 -24.38
CA THR A 100 9.46 -4.79 -23.65
C THR A 100 9.60 -5.54 -22.31
N GLY A 101 8.60 -6.36 -21.95
CA GLY A 101 8.53 -7.06 -20.67
C GLY A 101 8.07 -6.17 -19.52
N GLY A 102 7.45 -5.02 -19.83
CA GLY A 102 6.88 -4.08 -18.87
C GLY A 102 5.36 -4.23 -18.76
N PHE A 103 4.77 -3.65 -17.71
CA PHE A 103 3.32 -3.45 -17.62
C PHE A 103 2.98 -2.25 -16.73
N ALA A 104 1.75 -1.73 -16.87
CA ALA A 104 1.17 -0.75 -15.96
C ALA A 104 -0.27 -1.17 -15.59
N ALA A 105 -0.46 -1.66 -14.36
CA ALA A 105 -1.74 -2.15 -13.85
C ALA A 105 -2.38 -1.08 -12.96
N SER A 106 -3.47 -0.47 -13.44
CA SER A 106 -4.22 0.55 -12.68
C SER A 106 -5.24 -0.09 -11.76
N VAL A 107 -5.26 0.32 -10.49
CA VAL A 107 -6.30 -0.14 -9.55
C VAL A 107 -7.63 0.51 -9.90
N ALA A 108 -8.57 -0.30 -10.36
CA ALA A 108 -9.90 0.14 -10.78
C ALA A 108 -10.69 0.78 -9.62
N LYS A 109 -11.60 1.70 -9.97
CA LYS A 109 -12.49 2.37 -8.99
C LYS A 109 -13.26 1.34 -8.15
N LEU A 110 -13.75 0.27 -8.78
CA LEU A 110 -14.49 -0.78 -8.10
C LEU A 110 -13.62 -1.50 -7.07
N SER A 111 -12.39 -1.91 -7.43
CA SER A 111 -11.46 -2.56 -6.50
C SER A 111 -11.13 -1.67 -5.29
N LYS A 112 -10.99 -0.35 -5.48
CA LYS A 112 -10.81 0.58 -4.37
C LYS A 112 -12.01 0.58 -3.43
N ILE A 113 -13.24 0.55 -3.97
CA ILE A 113 -14.48 0.56 -3.20
C ILE A 113 -14.65 -0.77 -2.45
N THR A 114 -14.57 -1.89 -3.15
CA THR A 114 -14.90 -3.20 -2.57
C THR A 114 -13.77 -3.78 -1.72
N GLU A 115 -12.51 -3.64 -2.17
CA GLU A 115 -11.38 -4.29 -1.52
C GLU A 115 -10.72 -3.42 -0.47
N LEU A 116 -10.46 -2.13 -0.78
CA LEU A 116 -9.78 -1.23 0.17
C LEU A 116 -10.76 -0.60 1.15
N LEU A 117 -11.86 -0.02 0.66
CA LEU A 117 -12.86 0.64 1.51
C LEU A 117 -13.86 -0.33 2.16
N ARG A 118 -13.97 -1.57 1.64
CA ARG A 118 -15.00 -2.55 2.06
C ARG A 118 -16.41 -1.98 2.01
N ALA A 119 -16.63 -1.14 1.01
CA ALA A 119 -17.85 -0.41 0.79
C ALA A 119 -18.61 -0.97 -0.42
N GLU A 120 -19.83 -0.50 -0.59
CA GLU A 120 -20.72 -0.87 -1.68
C GLU A 120 -21.10 0.37 -2.51
N ILE A 121 -21.51 0.15 -3.76
CA ILE A 121 -22.09 1.21 -4.59
C ILE A 121 -23.60 1.19 -4.36
N GLY A 122 -24.12 2.26 -3.76
CA GLY A 122 -25.55 2.50 -3.58
C GLY A 122 -26.04 3.65 -4.46
N ARG A 123 -27.31 4.04 -4.29
CA ARG A 123 -27.89 5.23 -4.92
C ARG A 123 -28.47 6.16 -3.87
N ASN A 124 -28.31 7.47 -4.08
CA ASN A 124 -28.98 8.48 -3.27
C ASN A 124 -30.43 8.72 -3.75
N GLU A 125 -31.15 9.62 -3.08
CA GLU A 125 -32.54 9.99 -3.43
C GLU A 125 -32.67 10.57 -4.86
N LYS A 126 -31.56 11.06 -5.44
CA LYS A 126 -31.49 11.60 -6.80
C LYS A 126 -31.07 10.55 -7.83
N MET A 127 -31.00 9.28 -7.46
CA MET A 127 -30.54 8.16 -8.29
C MET A 127 -29.08 8.27 -8.75
N GLU A 128 -28.25 9.04 -8.05
CA GLU A 128 -26.82 9.16 -8.30
C GLU A 128 -26.05 8.08 -7.53
N ASP A 129 -25.01 7.51 -8.16
CA ASP A 129 -24.14 6.51 -7.52
C ASP A 129 -23.41 7.13 -6.33
N THR A 130 -23.50 6.47 -5.17
CA THR A 130 -22.81 6.86 -3.94
C THR A 130 -22.07 5.68 -3.33
N VAL A 131 -21.00 5.97 -2.60
CA VAL A 131 -20.25 4.94 -1.86
C VAL A 131 -20.85 4.80 -0.47
N VAL A 132 -21.39 3.61 -0.19
CA VAL A 132 -21.99 3.27 1.09
C VAL A 132 -20.98 2.50 1.93
N VAL A 133 -20.45 3.15 2.97
CA VAL A 133 -19.48 2.56 3.89
C VAL A 133 -20.24 2.02 5.12
N SER A 134 -20.41 0.70 5.18
CA SER A 134 -21.10 0.01 6.29
C SER A 134 -20.15 -0.77 7.20
N LYS A 135 -18.89 -0.93 6.80
CA LYS A 135 -17.83 -1.65 7.50
C LYS A 135 -16.58 -0.79 7.56
N PRO A 136 -15.69 -1.00 8.55
CA PRO A 136 -14.36 -0.41 8.51
C PRO A 136 -13.64 -0.82 7.22
N PRO A 137 -12.79 0.05 6.65
CA PRO A 137 -11.94 -0.31 5.52
C PRO A 137 -10.92 -1.38 5.94
N ILE A 138 -10.02 -1.76 5.02
CA ILE A 138 -8.88 -2.62 5.41
C ILE A 138 -8.05 -1.95 6.52
N PRO A 139 -7.41 -2.73 7.40
CA PRO A 139 -6.50 -2.17 8.39
C PRO A 139 -5.40 -1.31 7.75
N THR A 140 -4.90 -0.34 8.50
CA THR A 140 -3.75 0.45 8.08
C THR A 140 -2.45 -0.32 8.30
N GLY A 141 -1.42 0.04 7.56
CA GLY A 141 -0.11 -0.59 7.65
C GLY A 141 0.63 -0.64 6.33
N THR A 142 1.81 -1.25 6.38
CA THR A 142 2.60 -1.58 5.20
C THR A 142 2.28 -3.00 4.77
N TYR A 143 1.81 -3.14 3.55
CA TYR A 143 1.49 -4.41 2.93
C TYR A 143 2.52 -4.76 1.87
N THR A 144 2.65 -6.06 1.59
CA THR A 144 3.33 -6.54 0.40
C THR A 144 2.32 -6.62 -0.74
N ALA A 145 2.55 -5.86 -1.80
CA ALA A 145 1.89 -6.07 -3.08
C ALA A 145 2.75 -7.02 -3.92
N ARG A 146 2.11 -8.00 -4.56
CA ARG A 146 2.78 -9.02 -5.38
C ARG A 146 2.14 -9.08 -6.76
N ALA A 147 2.95 -8.96 -7.80
CA ALA A 147 2.54 -9.30 -9.15
C ALA A 147 2.91 -10.76 -9.43
N VAL A 148 2.00 -11.50 -10.07
CA VAL A 148 2.23 -12.87 -10.52
C VAL A 148 1.78 -13.01 -11.97
N SER A 149 2.68 -13.50 -12.83
CA SER A 149 2.35 -13.87 -14.20
C SER A 149 1.51 -15.13 -14.27
N MET A 150 0.50 -15.13 -15.14
CA MET A 150 -0.44 -16.24 -15.29
C MET A 150 0.22 -17.46 -15.93
N GLU A 151 1.00 -17.28 -17.00
CA GLU A 151 1.61 -18.41 -17.71
C GLU A 151 3.01 -18.73 -17.18
N SER A 152 3.86 -17.71 -17.06
CA SER A 152 5.27 -17.89 -16.72
C SER A 152 5.54 -18.01 -15.22
N ASN A 153 4.53 -17.77 -14.37
CA ASN A 153 4.62 -17.81 -12.90
C ASN A 153 5.77 -16.95 -12.32
N LEU A 154 6.22 -15.94 -13.09
CA LEU A 154 7.17 -14.92 -12.63
C LEU A 154 6.50 -14.05 -11.55
N LYS A 155 7.30 -13.65 -10.56
CA LYS A 155 6.81 -12.91 -9.39
C LYS A 155 7.72 -11.74 -9.09
N ALA A 156 7.11 -10.62 -8.70
CA ALA A 156 7.80 -9.49 -8.12
C ALA A 156 6.95 -8.88 -7.01
N GLU A 157 7.61 -8.28 -6.03
CA GLU A 157 6.96 -7.74 -4.84
C GLU A 157 7.40 -6.30 -4.58
N THR A 158 6.53 -5.53 -3.95
CA THR A 158 6.83 -4.18 -3.49
C THR A 158 6.06 -3.84 -2.23
N ALA A 159 6.62 -2.98 -1.40
CA ALA A 159 5.92 -2.44 -0.24
C ALA A 159 4.91 -1.37 -0.68
N PHE A 160 3.69 -1.46 -0.16
CA PHE A 160 2.59 -0.52 -0.38
C PHE A 160 1.99 -0.09 0.97
N CYS A 161 2.06 1.20 1.27
CA CYS A 161 1.65 1.77 2.56
C CYS A 161 0.23 2.31 2.51
N ILE A 162 -0.57 1.94 3.51
CA ILE A 162 -1.97 2.32 3.61
C ILE A 162 -2.19 2.99 4.97
N LYS A 163 -2.65 4.23 4.94
CA LYS A 163 -2.86 5.08 6.12
C LYS A 163 -4.34 5.37 6.34
N ASP A 164 -4.65 5.77 7.56
CA ASP A 164 -5.97 6.26 7.92
C ASP A 164 -6.33 7.51 7.10
N PRO A 165 -7.63 7.83 6.98
CA PRO A 165 -8.05 9.11 6.44
C PRO A 165 -7.36 10.28 7.16
N SER A 166 -6.95 11.28 6.40
CA SER A 166 -6.30 12.48 6.90
C SER A 166 -7.22 13.70 6.78
N ALA A 167 -6.91 14.78 7.52
CA ALA A 167 -7.67 16.02 7.41
C ALA A 167 -7.61 16.55 5.95
N GLY A 168 -8.77 16.61 5.28
CA GLY A 168 -8.90 16.99 3.86
C GLY A 168 -9.34 15.84 2.93
N ASP A 169 -9.53 14.63 3.47
CA ASP A 169 -10.07 13.46 2.78
C ASP A 169 -11.61 13.37 2.75
#